data_AF-A0A497QWP2-F1
#
_entry.id   AF-A0A497QWP2-F1
#
_cell.length_a   1.000
_cell.length_b   1.000
_cell.length_c   1.000
_cell.angle_alpha   90.00
_cell.angle_beta   90.00
_cell.angle_gamma   90.00
#
_symmetry.space_group_name_H-M   'P 1'
#
loop_
_entity.id
_entity.type
_entity.pdbx_description
1 polymer ?
#
loop_
_entity_poly.entity_id
_entity_poly.type
_entity_poly.pdbx_seq_one_letter_code
_entity_poly.pdbx_strand_id
1 'polypeptide(L)'
;MSNIFAWIAGILGTLLILTILVFLLLFIYRKPPFQNVCKPFIYFPKKGSLNYKIRERMRQKDYPPIYTTMADKYSVREYVKSKGTSVKLAKLLYVTDKPETIPFDKLPKEYVIKANHGSGWIMIIKDGFDFVSQRKYTHSEIIQKCKKWLKKTYGKFIIFNERHYWPIHPKIVIEELIK
;
A
#
# COMPACT_ATOMS: atom_id res chain seq x y z
N MET A 1 35.80 42.70 -34.60
CA MET A 1 34.56 41.95 -34.34
C MET A 1 34.78 40.43 -34.21
N SER A 2 35.93 39.86 -34.59
CA SER A 2 36.21 38.41 -34.56
C SER A 2 36.39 37.79 -33.16
N ASN A 3 36.82 38.56 -32.15
CA ASN A 3 37.11 38.02 -30.81
C ASN A 3 35.86 37.78 -29.93
N ILE A 4 34.77 38.50 -30.17
CA ILE A 4 33.53 38.37 -29.38
C ILE A 4 32.80 37.06 -29.72
N PHE A 5 32.79 36.66 -31.00
CA PHE A 5 32.16 35.41 -31.42
C PHE A 5 32.89 34.18 -30.88
N ALA A 6 34.23 34.20 -30.82
CA ALA A 6 35.01 33.13 -30.21
C ALA A 6 34.73 33.00 -28.70
N TRP A 7 34.58 34.13 -28.00
CA TRP A 7 34.22 34.16 -26.58
C TRP A 7 32.81 33.62 -26.32
N ILE A 8 31.82 34.02 -27.12
CA ILE A 8 30.44 33.54 -26.99
C ILE A 8 30.34 32.04 -27.28
N ALA A 9 31.05 31.55 -28.31
CA ALA A 9 31.10 30.13 -28.63
C ALA A 9 31.74 29.29 -27.49
N GLY A 10 32.79 29.82 -26.85
CA GLY A 10 33.40 29.19 -25.68
C GLY A 10 32.48 29.10 -24.46
N ILE A 11 31.70 30.14 -24.20
CA ILE A 11 30.71 30.17 -23.10
C ILE A 11 29.55 29.20 -23.37
N LEU A 12 29.04 29.17 -24.61
CA LEU A 12 27.96 28.24 -24.98
C LEU A 12 28.42 26.78 -24.96
N GLY A 13 29.64 26.51 -25.41
CA GLY A 13 30.24 25.17 -25.35
C GLY A 13 30.43 24.68 -23.91
N THR A 14 30.90 25.56 -23.02
CA THR A 14 31.06 25.21 -21.60
C THR A 14 29.71 25.01 -20.88
N LEU A 15 28.69 25.82 -21.17
CA LEU A 15 27.33 25.63 -20.65
C LEU A 15 26.68 24.32 -21.14
N LEU A 16 26.89 23.95 -22.41
CA LEU A 16 26.40 22.68 -22.95
C LEU A 16 27.09 21.49 -22.28
N ILE A 17 28.40 21.57 -22.08
CA ILE A 17 29.17 20.54 -21.36
C ILE A 17 28.70 20.45 -19.91
N LEU A 18 28.47 21.58 -19.22
CA LEU A 18 27.97 21.60 -17.85
C LEU A 18 26.57 20.99 -17.73
N THR A 19 25.67 21.28 -18.67
CA THR A 19 24.31 20.73 -18.67
C THR A 19 24.30 19.24 -18.96
N ILE A 20 25.14 18.76 -19.88
CA ILE A 20 25.35 17.32 -20.13
C ILE A 20 25.97 16.64 -18.91
N LEU A 21 26.95 17.26 -18.24
CA LEU A 21 27.54 16.76 -17.00
C LEU A 21 26.53 16.72 -15.85
N VAL A 22 25.69 17.75 -15.69
CA VAL A 22 24.61 17.75 -14.70
C VAL A 22 23.58 16.68 -15.03
N PHE A 23 23.22 16.45 -16.30
CA PHE A 23 22.33 15.36 -16.70
C PHE A 23 22.96 13.98 -16.48
N LEU A 24 24.24 13.80 -16.79
CA LEU A 24 24.98 12.57 -16.54
C LEU A 24 25.17 12.32 -15.04
N LEU A 25 25.46 13.36 -14.25
CA LEU A 25 25.47 13.29 -12.80
C LEU A 25 24.06 12.95 -12.29
N LEU A 26 23.01 13.61 -12.75
CA LEU A 26 21.64 13.24 -12.39
C LEU A 26 21.25 11.83 -12.83
N PHE A 27 21.83 11.28 -13.90
CA PHE A 27 21.62 9.92 -14.40
C PHE A 27 22.43 8.87 -13.61
N ILE A 28 23.70 9.18 -13.28
CA ILE A 28 24.60 8.36 -12.44
C ILE A 28 24.11 8.35 -11.00
N TYR A 29 23.68 9.50 -10.47
CA TYR A 29 23.01 9.66 -9.18
C TYR A 29 21.51 9.32 -9.23
N ARG A 30 20.94 9.01 -10.40
CA ARG A 30 19.68 8.26 -10.54
C ARG A 30 19.85 6.76 -10.30
N LYS A 31 20.87 6.34 -9.56
CA LYS A 31 20.70 5.14 -8.74
C LYS A 31 19.63 5.46 -7.69
N PRO A 32 18.63 4.58 -7.49
CA PRO A 32 17.50 4.87 -6.63
C PRO A 32 18.04 5.28 -5.25
N PRO A 33 17.71 6.47 -4.73
CA PRO A 33 18.24 6.94 -3.46
C PRO A 33 17.50 6.23 -2.33
N PHE A 34 17.58 4.90 -2.22
CA PHE A 34 16.96 4.14 -1.13
C PHE A 34 17.51 2.71 -0.97
N GLN A 35 18.78 2.43 -1.33
CA GLN A 35 19.35 1.10 -1.07
C GLN A 35 20.02 0.96 0.31
N ASN A 36 20.30 2.06 1.02
CA ASN A 36 21.11 2.01 2.25
C ASN A 36 20.45 2.54 3.54
N VAL A 37 19.16 2.90 3.54
CA VAL A 37 18.41 3.24 4.78
C VAL A 37 17.50 2.09 5.26
N CYS A 38 17.29 1.09 4.43
CA CYS A 38 16.86 -0.24 4.86
C CYS A 38 17.62 -1.19 3.95
N LYS A 39 18.50 -2.06 4.46
CA LYS A 39 18.71 -3.32 3.74
C LYS A 39 17.30 -3.92 3.66
N PRO A 40 16.63 -3.97 2.49
CA PRO A 40 15.39 -4.71 2.45
C PRO A 40 15.82 -6.11 2.87
N PHE A 41 15.22 -6.65 3.92
CA PHE A 41 15.30 -8.07 4.15
C PHE A 41 14.65 -8.69 2.91
N ILE A 42 15.44 -8.94 1.87
CA ILE A 42 14.97 -9.55 0.64
C ILE A 42 14.69 -10.98 1.02
N TYR A 43 13.46 -11.21 1.47
CA TYR A 43 12.97 -12.52 1.82
C TYR A 43 12.87 -13.33 0.53
N PHE A 44 13.86 -14.20 0.30
CA PHE A 44 13.78 -15.25 -0.69
C PHE A 44 13.11 -16.45 -0.03
N PRO A 45 11.82 -16.71 -0.31
CA PRO A 45 11.16 -17.88 0.25
C PRO A 45 11.87 -19.15 -0.21
N LYS A 46 11.98 -20.12 0.69
CA LYS A 46 12.52 -21.45 0.38
C LYS A 46 11.84 -22.01 -0.86
N LYS A 47 12.62 -22.42 -1.87
CA LYS A 47 12.09 -23.01 -3.11
C LYS A 47 11.15 -24.18 -2.77
N GLY A 48 10.00 -24.22 -3.42
CA GLY A 48 8.94 -25.21 -3.18
C GLY A 48 7.96 -24.88 -2.04
N SER A 49 8.25 -23.89 -1.18
CA SER A 49 7.30 -23.40 -0.17
C SER A 49 6.08 -22.72 -0.79
N LEU A 50 4.99 -22.59 -0.03
CA LEU A 50 3.81 -21.85 -0.43
C LEU A 50 4.15 -20.39 -0.79
N ASN A 51 4.93 -19.70 0.04
CA ASN A 51 5.36 -18.32 -0.22
C ASN A 51 6.15 -18.19 -1.52
N TYR A 52 6.99 -19.18 -1.84
CA TYR A 52 7.69 -19.24 -3.12
C TYR A 52 6.70 -19.36 -4.28
N LYS A 53 5.76 -20.30 -4.21
CA LYS A 53 4.73 -20.49 -5.24
C LYS A 53 3.88 -19.23 -5.45
N ILE A 54 3.48 -18.54 -4.39
CA ILE A 54 2.72 -17.28 -4.47
C ILE A 54 3.56 -16.19 -5.14
N ARG A 55 4.85 -16.04 -4.78
CA ARG A 55 5.74 -15.07 -5.44
C ARG A 55 5.93 -15.37 -6.92
N GLU A 56 6.10 -16.63 -7.31
CA GLU A 56 6.21 -17.01 -8.72
C GLU A 56 4.94 -16.64 -9.49
N ARG A 57 3.75 -16.92 -8.92
CA ARG A 57 2.46 -16.49 -9.52
C ARG A 57 2.36 -14.98 -9.68
N MET A 58 2.90 -14.19 -8.76
CA MET A 58 2.93 -12.72 -8.86
C MET A 58 3.82 -12.20 -10.00
N ARG A 59 4.85 -12.94 -10.40
CA ARG A 59 5.79 -12.54 -11.47
C ARG A 59 5.32 -12.87 -12.88
N GLN A 60 4.26 -13.66 -13.02
CA GLN A 60 3.73 -14.06 -14.33
C GLN A 60 3.19 -12.84 -15.09
N LYS A 61 3.40 -12.81 -16.41
CA LYS A 61 2.84 -11.77 -17.29
C LYS A 61 1.31 -11.84 -17.28
N ASP A 62 0.76 -13.04 -17.42
CA ASP A 62 -0.68 -13.32 -17.40
C ASP A 62 -1.20 -13.42 -15.97
N TYR A 63 -1.18 -12.30 -15.25
CA TYR A 63 -1.61 -12.25 -13.85
C TYR A 63 -3.13 -12.25 -13.74
N PRO A 64 -3.74 -13.30 -13.18
CA PRO A 64 -5.18 -13.41 -13.06
C PRO A 64 -5.80 -12.26 -12.24
N PRO A 65 -6.81 -11.54 -12.77
CA PRO A 65 -7.51 -10.48 -12.03
C PRO A 65 -8.14 -10.95 -10.71
N ILE A 66 -8.48 -12.24 -10.62
CA ILE A 66 -9.07 -12.85 -9.42
C ILE A 66 -8.20 -12.69 -8.17
N TYR A 67 -6.87 -12.57 -8.32
CA TYR A 67 -5.98 -12.35 -7.18
C TYR A 67 -6.20 -11.00 -6.50
N THR A 68 -6.61 -9.98 -7.25
CA THR A 68 -7.05 -8.71 -6.67
C THR A 68 -8.32 -8.90 -5.83
N THR A 69 -9.32 -9.60 -6.38
CA THR A 69 -10.57 -9.88 -5.65
C THR A 69 -10.30 -10.68 -4.37
N MET A 70 -9.39 -11.65 -4.41
CA MET A 70 -9.01 -12.45 -3.24
C MET A 70 -8.26 -11.62 -2.18
N ALA A 71 -7.50 -10.61 -2.58
CA ALA A 71 -6.76 -9.75 -1.65
C ALA A 71 -7.61 -8.62 -1.05
N ASP A 72 -8.63 -8.17 -1.76
CA ASP A 72 -9.56 -7.13 -1.33
C ASP A 72 -10.54 -7.67 -0.28
N LYS A 73 -10.32 -7.28 0.98
CA LYS A 73 -11.14 -7.72 2.12
C LYS A 73 -12.61 -7.33 2.00
N TYR A 74 -12.95 -6.38 1.14
CA TYR A 74 -14.33 -5.99 0.88
C TYR A 74 -14.94 -6.82 -0.26
N SER A 75 -14.36 -6.77 -1.47
CA SER A 75 -14.96 -7.46 -2.63
C SER A 75 -14.90 -8.99 -2.56
N VAL A 76 -13.96 -9.57 -1.80
CA VAL A 76 -13.90 -11.02 -1.58
C VAL A 76 -15.19 -11.57 -0.95
N ARG A 77 -15.94 -10.73 -0.23
CA ARG A 77 -17.17 -11.13 0.44
C ARG A 77 -18.26 -11.55 -0.56
N GLU A 78 -18.41 -10.82 -1.65
CA GLU A 78 -19.34 -11.17 -2.73
C GLU A 78 -18.86 -12.41 -3.49
N TYR A 79 -17.55 -12.54 -3.71
CA TYR A 79 -16.98 -13.73 -4.29
C TYR A 79 -17.31 -14.99 -3.47
N VAL A 80 -17.10 -14.97 -2.16
CA VAL A 80 -17.40 -16.10 -1.26
C VAL A 80 -18.89 -16.46 -1.28
N LYS A 81 -19.78 -15.46 -1.25
CA LYS A 81 -21.23 -15.68 -1.38
C LYS A 81 -21.59 -16.36 -2.70
N SER A 82 -21.02 -15.89 -3.81
CA SER A 82 -21.29 -16.43 -5.15
C SER A 82 -20.89 -17.89 -5.33
N LYS A 83 -19.96 -18.39 -4.50
CA LYS A 83 -19.49 -19.78 -4.54
C LYS A 83 -20.36 -20.74 -3.72
N GLY A 84 -21.43 -20.25 -3.08
CA GLY A 84 -22.34 -21.08 -2.29
C GLY A 84 -21.67 -21.78 -1.12
N THR A 85 -20.56 -21.23 -0.62
CA THR A 85 -19.79 -21.88 0.45
C THR A 85 -20.49 -21.72 1.80
N SER A 86 -20.34 -22.71 2.68
CA SER A 86 -20.78 -22.65 4.09
C SER A 86 -19.88 -21.77 4.96
N VAL A 87 -18.92 -21.03 4.37
CA VAL A 87 -17.98 -20.18 5.11
C VAL A 87 -18.71 -19.00 5.72
N LYS A 88 -18.74 -18.97 7.06
CA LYS A 88 -19.30 -17.85 7.81
C LYS A 88 -18.32 -16.66 7.77
N LEU A 89 -18.71 -15.60 7.06
CA LEU A 89 -17.98 -14.33 7.06
C LEU A 89 -18.30 -13.54 8.34
N ALA A 90 -17.30 -12.83 8.89
CA ALA A 90 -17.55 -11.85 9.94
C ALA A 90 -18.61 -10.85 9.47
N LYS A 91 -19.56 -10.47 10.34
CA LYS A 91 -20.61 -9.53 9.96
C LYS A 91 -19.98 -8.17 9.64
N LEU A 92 -20.36 -7.60 8.50
CA LEU A 92 -19.97 -6.26 8.12
C LEU A 92 -20.83 -5.26 8.88
N LEU A 93 -20.19 -4.42 9.69
CA LEU A 93 -20.86 -3.38 10.47
C LEU A 93 -20.92 -2.05 9.69
N TYR A 94 -19.83 -1.71 9.01
CA TYR A 94 -19.75 -0.46 8.24
C TYR A 94 -18.67 -0.56 7.16
N VAL A 95 -18.84 0.18 6.06
CA VAL A 95 -17.82 0.33 5.01
C VAL A 95 -17.84 1.77 4.51
N THR A 96 -16.66 2.37 4.32
CA THR A 96 -16.56 3.75 3.83
C THR A 96 -15.19 4.04 3.20
N ASP A 97 -15.15 4.97 2.25
CA ASP A 97 -13.93 5.64 1.78
C ASP A 97 -13.76 7.05 2.40
N LYS A 98 -14.70 7.47 3.26
CA LYS A 98 -14.72 8.72 4.01
C LYS A 98 -14.73 8.44 5.50
N PRO A 99 -13.58 8.31 6.17
CA PRO A 99 -13.52 7.88 7.58
C PRO A 99 -14.30 8.78 8.55
N GLU A 100 -14.51 10.06 8.24
CA GLU A 100 -15.38 10.96 9.00
C GLU A 100 -16.85 10.51 9.10
N THR A 101 -17.30 9.61 8.22
CA THR A 101 -18.67 9.09 8.24
C THR A 101 -18.87 7.91 9.19
N ILE A 102 -17.81 7.43 9.85
CA ILE A 102 -17.89 6.26 10.74
C ILE A 102 -18.86 6.57 11.90
N PRO A 103 -19.96 5.79 12.06
CA PRO A 103 -20.97 6.06 13.07
C PRO A 103 -20.58 5.43 14.42
N PHE A 104 -19.54 5.96 15.07
CA PHE A 104 -18.96 5.36 16.29
C PHE A 104 -20.00 5.06 17.37
N ASP A 105 -20.99 5.92 17.56
CA ASP A 105 -22.04 5.77 18.59
C ASP A 105 -23.00 4.60 18.30
N LYS A 106 -23.01 4.06 17.08
CA LYS A 106 -23.82 2.91 16.66
C LYS A 106 -23.02 1.61 16.60
N LEU A 107 -21.70 1.69 16.78
CA LEU A 107 -20.85 0.50 16.78
C LEU A 107 -20.98 -0.24 18.13
N PRO A 108 -20.84 -1.58 18.14
CA PRO A 108 -20.74 -2.33 19.39
C PRO A 108 -19.50 -1.90 20.19
N LYS A 109 -19.41 -2.32 21.46
CA LYS A 109 -18.24 -2.06 22.32
C LYS A 109 -16.94 -2.65 21.77
N GLU A 110 -17.04 -3.73 20.99
CA GLU A 110 -15.91 -4.41 20.37
C GLU A 110 -16.09 -4.57 18.86
N TYR A 111 -15.10 -4.16 18.09
CA TYR A 111 -15.13 -4.22 16.63
C TYR A 111 -13.71 -4.20 16.04
N VAL A 112 -13.60 -4.59 14.78
CA VAL A 112 -12.34 -4.59 14.04
C VAL A 112 -12.41 -3.60 12.90
N ILE A 113 -11.44 -2.68 12.82
CA ILE A 113 -11.28 -1.77 11.68
C ILE A 113 -10.14 -2.28 10.81
N LYS A 114 -10.37 -2.40 9.50
CA LYS A 114 -9.37 -2.84 8.52
C LYS A 114 -9.37 -1.92 7.32
N ALA A 115 -8.20 -1.69 6.73
CA ALA A 115 -8.13 -1.23 5.34
C ALA A 115 -8.21 -2.45 4.41
N ASN A 116 -9.06 -2.38 3.37
CA ASN A 116 -9.26 -3.52 2.47
C ASN A 116 -8.05 -3.84 1.56
N HIS A 117 -7.26 -2.82 1.26
CA HIS A 117 -6.25 -2.77 0.19
C HIS A 117 -4.80 -2.88 0.70
N GLY A 118 -4.58 -3.53 1.84
CA GLY A 118 -3.23 -3.76 2.36
C GLY A 118 -3.17 -4.82 3.45
N SER A 119 -1.96 -5.10 3.94
CA SER A 119 -1.70 -6.04 5.03
C SER A 119 -1.19 -5.32 6.28
N GLY A 120 -1.51 -5.84 7.47
CA GLY A 120 -1.17 -5.24 8.77
C GLY A 120 -1.91 -3.93 9.11
N TRP A 121 -2.79 -3.44 8.24
CA TRP A 121 -3.63 -2.26 8.49
C TRP A 121 -4.94 -2.68 9.16
N ILE A 122 -4.82 -2.95 10.46
CA ILE A 122 -5.89 -3.44 11.32
C ILE A 122 -5.83 -2.74 12.68
N MET A 123 -6.99 -2.50 13.29
CA MET A 123 -7.17 -2.14 14.69
C MET A 123 -8.22 -3.07 15.29
N ILE A 124 -7.99 -3.52 16.52
CA ILE A 124 -8.93 -4.35 17.27
C ILE A 124 -9.37 -3.53 18.48
N ILE A 125 -10.53 -2.91 18.38
CA ILE A 125 -11.04 -2.01 19.40
C ILE A 125 -11.91 -2.81 20.37
N LYS A 126 -11.63 -2.69 21.67
CA LYS A 126 -12.58 -3.02 22.74
C LYS A 126 -12.64 -1.88 23.74
N ASP A 127 -13.82 -1.33 23.97
CA ASP A 127 -14.05 -0.22 24.89
C ASP A 127 -13.05 0.95 24.66
N GLY A 128 -12.77 1.27 23.39
CA GLY A 128 -11.85 2.34 22.98
C GLY A 128 -10.35 2.01 23.07
N PHE A 129 -9.98 0.80 23.53
CA PHE A 129 -8.60 0.31 23.55
C PHE A 129 -8.28 -0.52 22.30
N ASP A 130 -7.19 -0.20 21.61
CA ASP A 130 -6.68 -0.97 20.48
C ASP A 130 -5.67 -2.03 20.94
N PHE A 131 -6.03 -3.30 20.81
CA PHE A 131 -5.19 -4.43 21.20
C PHE A 131 -3.98 -4.63 20.29
N VAL A 132 -3.98 -4.06 19.09
CA VAL A 132 -2.83 -4.18 18.17
C VAL A 132 -1.71 -3.25 18.62
N SER A 133 -2.04 -1.98 18.91
CA SER A 133 -1.06 -0.97 19.33
C SER A 133 -0.91 -0.85 20.85
N GLN A 134 -1.72 -1.58 21.63
CA GLN A 134 -1.71 -1.59 23.10
C GLN A 134 -1.95 -0.19 23.71
N ARG A 135 -2.86 0.59 23.12
CA ARG A 135 -3.25 1.90 23.68
C ARG A 135 -4.69 2.29 23.38
N LYS A 136 -5.20 3.27 24.13
CA LYS A 136 -6.49 3.92 23.86
C LYS A 136 -6.42 4.85 22.65
N TYR A 137 -7.52 4.94 21.92
CA TYR A 137 -7.72 5.86 20.80
C TYR A 137 -9.00 6.67 20.98
N THR A 138 -8.93 7.94 20.61
CA THR A 138 -10.11 8.77 20.36
C THR A 138 -10.66 8.53 18.95
N HIS A 139 -11.93 8.86 18.72
CA HIS A 139 -12.54 8.79 17.37
C HIS A 139 -11.75 9.59 16.34
N SER A 140 -11.26 10.78 16.70
CA SER A 140 -10.44 11.61 15.82
C SER A 140 -9.13 10.92 15.42
N GLU A 141 -8.43 10.27 16.35
CA GLU A 141 -7.19 9.54 16.05
C GLU A 141 -7.46 8.32 15.14
N ILE A 142 -8.59 7.62 15.33
CA ILE A 142 -9.01 6.52 14.46
C ILE A 142 -9.24 7.05 13.03
N ILE A 143 -10.00 8.13 12.89
CA ILE A 143 -10.28 8.78 11.59
C ILE A 143 -8.96 9.15 10.91
N GLN A 144 -8.04 9.78 11.62
CA GLN A 144 -6.74 10.18 11.07
C GLN A 144 -5.91 8.98 10.62
N LYS A 145 -5.89 7.88 11.40
CA LYS A 145 -5.19 6.65 11.05
C LYS A 145 -5.80 6.00 9.81
N CYS A 146 -7.12 5.96 9.72
CA CYS A 146 -7.84 5.49 8.54
C CYS A 146 -7.51 6.33 7.30
N LYS A 147 -7.52 7.65 7.41
CA LYS A 147 -7.11 8.57 6.32
C LYS A 147 -5.67 8.31 5.87
N LYS A 148 -4.76 8.03 6.81
CA LYS A 148 -3.36 7.66 6.49
C LYS A 148 -3.28 6.34 5.71
N TRP A 149 -4.13 5.36 6.01
CA TRP A 149 -4.21 4.11 5.25
C TRP A 149 -4.74 4.35 3.84
N LEU A 150 -5.88 5.04 3.70
CA LEU A 150 -6.51 5.29 2.40
C LEU A 150 -5.63 6.07 1.41
N LYS A 151 -4.71 6.92 1.92
CA LYS A 151 -3.74 7.66 1.10
C LYS A 151 -2.58 6.80 0.57
N LYS A 152 -2.41 5.57 1.06
CA LYS A 152 -1.28 4.70 0.73
C LYS A 152 -1.74 3.60 -0.22
N THR A 153 -0.93 3.28 -1.22
CA THR A 153 -1.12 2.07 -2.03
C THR A 153 -0.18 0.98 -1.51
N TYR A 154 -0.72 -0.03 -0.81
CA TYR A 154 0.11 -1.04 -0.13
C TYR A 154 1.09 -1.74 -1.09
N GLY A 155 0.61 -2.19 -2.25
CA GLY A 155 1.49 -2.89 -3.19
C GLY A 155 2.58 -2.01 -3.80
N LYS A 156 2.51 -0.68 -3.73
CA LYS A 156 3.56 0.23 -4.24
C LYS A 156 4.75 0.37 -3.29
N PHE A 157 4.65 -0.15 -2.06
CA PHE A 157 5.83 -0.24 -1.20
C PHE A 157 6.86 -1.15 -1.85
N ILE A 158 8.03 -0.57 -2.17
CA ILE A 158 9.16 -1.18 -2.89
C ILE A 158 9.56 -2.55 -2.28
N ILE A 159 9.38 -2.71 -0.98
CA ILE A 159 9.74 -3.91 -0.21
C ILE A 159 8.81 -5.10 -0.55
N PHE A 160 7.54 -4.85 -0.84
CA PHE A 160 6.53 -5.91 -1.00
C PHE A 160 6.28 -6.24 -2.49
N ASN A 161 6.18 -5.21 -3.35
CA ASN A 161 5.83 -5.36 -4.78
C ASN A 161 4.63 -6.31 -5.01
N GLU A 162 3.62 -6.21 -4.15
CA GLU A 162 2.44 -7.08 -4.14
C GLU A 162 1.37 -6.50 -5.08
N ARG A 163 1.51 -6.83 -6.37
CA ARG A 163 0.68 -6.27 -7.45
C ARG A 163 -0.83 -6.45 -7.29
N HIS A 164 -1.29 -7.48 -6.58
CA HIS A 164 -2.73 -7.71 -6.35
C HIS A 164 -3.40 -6.57 -5.60
N TYR A 165 -2.65 -5.84 -4.76
CA TYR A 165 -3.20 -4.69 -4.03
C TYR A 165 -3.33 -3.42 -4.87
N TRP A 166 -2.62 -3.31 -6.02
CA TRP A 166 -2.57 -2.07 -6.80
C TRP A 166 -3.93 -1.58 -7.31
N PRO A 167 -4.78 -2.44 -7.91
CA PRO A 167 -6.05 -1.99 -8.47
C PRO A 167 -7.19 -1.93 -7.45
N ILE A 168 -6.95 -2.28 -6.17
CA ILE A 168 -8.00 -2.27 -5.16
C ILE A 168 -8.34 -0.82 -4.81
N HIS A 169 -9.62 -0.47 -4.94
CA HIS A 169 -10.12 0.82 -4.48
C HIS A 169 -10.08 0.90 -2.94
N PRO A 170 -9.35 1.87 -2.35
CA PRO A 170 -9.21 1.98 -0.91
C PRO A 170 -10.53 2.20 -0.17
N LYS A 171 -10.85 1.30 0.75
CA LYS A 171 -11.96 1.40 1.70
C LYS A 171 -11.54 0.99 3.10
N ILE A 172 -12.25 1.55 4.08
CA ILE A 172 -12.25 1.09 5.46
C ILE A 172 -13.43 0.15 5.64
N VAL A 173 -13.14 -1.00 6.24
CA VAL A 173 -14.07 -2.08 6.50
C VAL A 173 -14.12 -2.27 8.01
N ILE A 174 -15.30 -2.15 8.60
CA ILE A 174 -15.55 -2.38 10.03
C ILE A 174 -16.38 -3.66 10.17
N GLU A 175 -15.88 -4.61 10.93
CA GLU A 175 -16.48 -5.92 11.12
C GLU A 175 -16.69 -6.23 12.60
N GLU A 176 -17.64 -7.11 12.90
CA GLU A 176 -17.76 -7.70 14.23
C GLU A 176 -16.46 -8.46 14.58
N LEU A 177 -16.04 -8.35 15.84
CA LEU A 177 -14.96 -9.15 16.37
C LEU A 177 -15.45 -10.61 16.49
N ILE A 178 -14.73 -11.54 15.86
CA ILE A 178 -15.00 -12.98 15.99
C ILE A 178 -14.55 -13.43 17.38
N LYS A 179 -15.42 -14.18 18.06
CA LYS A 179 -15.16 -14.78 19.38
C LYS A 179 -14.65 -16.21 19.24
#